data_AF-A0A3Q1I658-F1
#
_entry.id   AF-A0A3Q1I658-F1
#
_cell.length_a   1.000
_cell.length_b   1.000
_cell.length_c   1.000
_cell.angle_alpha   90.00
_cell.angle_beta   90.00
_cell.angle_gamma   90.00
#
_symmetry.space_group_name_H-M   'P 1'
#
loop_
_entity.id
_entity.type
_entity.pdbx_description
1 polymer ?
#
loop_
_entity_poly.entity_id
_entity_poly.type
_entity_poly.pdbx_seq_one_letter_code
_entity_poly.pdbx_strand_id
1 'polypeptide(L)'
;MRRRSSVHASRRSSTLRRRSENVRFDEFGFARVKRKDQKLHHRCHDYSYPQLCSVRVKELCELLSYWNGASFICKSQIERFIRMGIPPNLRGRVWKCLLGTDSLRESSDFNYQKCLSEVRGPLVDLGVSEYGILSAIATLSDTQNDLDLNHQQLSSGPETCYSIDDIRLFRQIALDLQRSFPTHRSLMGDSPEAIEGQAKLFRVLTAYAKYNPQVGYSQGMSYIAAVLLMQLGEEEAFWALAALLDKPKYLAKLFDLSLNKVQHQVKVFDQFLKHRKPQLYQHMGAVHCFDSCPVGYGGPRLGT
;
A
#
# COMPACT_ATOMS: atom_id res chain seq x y z
N MET A 1 10.80 -37.26 -47.04
CA MET A 1 10.50 -36.97 -45.63
C MET A 1 10.56 -35.46 -45.38
N ARG A 2 9.40 -34.78 -45.29
CA ARG A 2 9.31 -33.32 -45.11
C ARG A 2 9.29 -32.96 -43.62
N ARG A 3 10.23 -32.09 -43.20
CA ARG A 3 10.33 -31.49 -41.85
C ARG A 3 9.13 -30.57 -41.58
N ARG A 4 8.43 -30.78 -40.46
CA ARG A 4 7.46 -29.86 -39.86
C ARG A 4 8.10 -29.25 -38.60
N SER A 5 8.53 -27.99 -38.64
CA SER A 5 8.86 -27.22 -37.43
C SER A 5 8.70 -25.72 -37.67
N SER A 6 8.25 -24.99 -36.64
CA SER A 6 8.35 -23.52 -36.50
C SER A 6 7.22 -22.60 -37.04
N VAL A 7 5.96 -22.85 -36.67
CA VAL A 7 4.90 -21.82 -36.82
C VAL A 7 4.19 -21.48 -35.49
N HIS A 8 4.32 -22.31 -34.45
CA HIS A 8 3.58 -22.10 -33.19
C HIS A 8 4.25 -21.16 -32.17
N ALA A 9 5.57 -21.00 -32.18
CA ALA A 9 6.27 -20.12 -31.22
C ALA A 9 6.08 -18.62 -31.53
N SER A 10 6.00 -18.24 -32.80
CA SER A 10 5.86 -16.84 -33.24
C SER A 10 4.46 -16.25 -32.95
N ARG A 11 3.42 -17.09 -32.92
CA ARG A 11 2.03 -16.65 -32.64
C ARG A 11 1.76 -16.32 -31.17
N ARG A 12 2.44 -16.95 -30.20
CA ARG A 12 2.30 -16.62 -28.77
C ARG A 12 3.02 -15.31 -28.39
N SER A 13 4.20 -15.08 -28.97
CA SER A 13 4.95 -13.83 -28.74
C SER A 13 4.26 -12.59 -29.35
N SER A 14 3.68 -12.73 -30.54
CA SER A 14 2.94 -11.65 -31.21
C SER A 14 1.57 -11.32 -30.57
N THR A 15 0.94 -12.26 -29.89
CA THR A 15 -0.33 -12.02 -29.16
C THR A 15 -0.12 -11.37 -27.79
N LEU A 16 1.00 -11.65 -27.11
CA LEU A 16 1.44 -10.92 -25.92
C LEU A 16 1.89 -9.49 -26.26
N ARG A 17 2.68 -9.31 -27.34
CA ARG A 17 3.07 -7.97 -27.84
C ARG A 17 1.88 -7.10 -28.24
N ARG A 18 0.87 -7.67 -28.91
CA ARG A 18 -0.36 -6.95 -29.30
C ARG A 18 -1.23 -6.49 -28.12
N ARG A 19 -1.09 -7.10 -26.93
CA ARG A 19 -1.83 -6.66 -25.72
C ARG A 19 -1.23 -5.39 -25.10
N SER A 20 0.10 -5.21 -25.19
CA SER A 20 0.77 -4.03 -24.61
C SER A 20 0.56 -2.73 -25.41
N GLU A 21 0.30 -2.80 -26.71
CA GLU A 21 0.19 -1.61 -27.57
C GLU A 21 -1.11 -0.80 -27.44
N ASN A 22 -2.06 -1.21 -26.59
CA ASN A 22 -3.37 -0.54 -26.47
C ASN A 22 -3.80 -0.16 -25.05
N VAL A 23 -2.92 -0.33 -24.05
CA VAL A 23 -3.23 0.07 -22.67
C VAL A 23 -2.99 1.58 -22.53
N ARG A 24 -4.07 2.34 -22.36
CA ARG A 24 -4.00 3.76 -21.98
C ARG A 24 -4.11 3.85 -20.47
N PHE A 25 -3.42 4.83 -19.87
CA PHE A 25 -3.53 5.10 -18.44
C PHE A 25 -4.34 6.39 -18.21
N ASP A 26 -4.97 6.51 -17.05
CA ASP A 26 -5.58 7.77 -16.60
C ASP A 26 -4.51 8.72 -16.00
N GLU A 27 -4.96 9.88 -15.50
CA GLU A 27 -4.08 10.90 -14.90
C GLU A 27 -3.37 10.42 -13.62
N PHE A 28 -3.83 9.32 -13.02
CA PHE A 28 -3.24 8.70 -11.83
C PHE A 28 -2.46 7.44 -12.16
N GLY A 29 -2.25 7.13 -13.45
CA GLY A 29 -1.43 6.00 -13.88
C GLY A 29 -2.14 4.64 -13.88
N PHE A 30 -3.48 4.59 -13.75
CA PHE A 30 -4.25 3.34 -13.80
C PHE A 30 -4.72 3.01 -15.20
N ALA A 31 -4.63 1.73 -15.57
CA ALA A 31 -5.01 1.25 -16.88
C ALA A 31 -6.51 1.45 -17.15
N ARG A 32 -6.82 2.19 -18.20
CA ARG A 32 -8.17 2.36 -18.75
C ARG A 32 -8.51 1.12 -19.56
N VAL A 33 -9.37 0.27 -19.01
CA VAL A 33 -9.95 -0.83 -19.78
C VAL A 33 -10.88 -0.21 -20.84
N LYS A 34 -10.66 -0.52 -22.13
CA LYS A 34 -11.65 -0.24 -23.19
C LYS A 34 -12.91 -1.06 -22.88
N ARG A 35 -13.78 -0.55 -22.01
CA ARG A 35 -15.09 -1.16 -21.75
C ARG A 35 -15.86 -1.13 -23.07
N LYS A 36 -16.20 -2.30 -23.59
CA LYS A 36 -17.38 -2.43 -24.47
C LYS A 36 -18.58 -1.93 -23.65
N ASP A 37 -19.09 -0.77 -24.06
CA ASP A 37 -20.42 -0.23 -23.82
C ASP A 37 -21.02 -0.24 -22.38
N GLN A 38 -21.02 0.97 -21.81
CA GLN A 38 -22.21 1.68 -21.28
C GLN A 38 -23.12 1.07 -20.19
N LYS A 39 -22.93 -0.13 -19.66
CA LYS A 39 -23.85 -0.66 -18.62
C LYS A 39 -23.46 -0.42 -17.15
N LEU A 40 -22.39 0.32 -16.87
CA LEU A 40 -21.94 0.59 -15.48
C LEU A 40 -21.85 2.09 -15.12
N HIS A 41 -22.52 2.97 -15.87
CA HIS A 41 -22.50 4.42 -15.61
C HIS A 41 -23.02 4.82 -14.21
N HIS A 42 -23.79 3.97 -13.53
CA HIS A 42 -24.30 4.23 -12.17
C HIS A 42 -23.29 3.91 -11.05
N ARG A 43 -22.11 3.36 -11.36
CA ARG A 43 -21.03 3.10 -10.37
C ARG A 43 -19.76 3.91 -10.62
N CYS A 44 -19.67 4.66 -11.72
CA CYS A 44 -18.61 5.63 -11.93
C CYS A 44 -19.20 7.03 -11.75
N HIS A 45 -18.86 7.69 -10.64
CA HIS A 45 -19.00 9.13 -10.59
C HIS A 45 -17.96 9.72 -11.52
N ASP A 46 -18.38 10.55 -12.49
CA ASP A 46 -17.47 11.43 -13.19
C ASP A 46 -17.03 12.51 -12.20
N TYR A 47 -15.92 12.25 -11.52
CA TYR A 47 -15.32 13.22 -10.62
C TYR A 47 -14.68 14.34 -11.44
N SER A 48 -15.42 15.43 -11.64
CA SER A 48 -14.83 16.69 -12.07
C SER A 48 -14.39 17.46 -10.82
N TYR A 49 -13.08 17.53 -10.59
CA TYR A 49 -12.53 18.41 -9.56
C TYR A 49 -12.25 19.78 -10.16
N PRO A 50 -12.75 20.88 -9.58
CA PRO A 50 -12.37 22.22 -10.01
C PRO A 50 -10.86 22.37 -9.89
N GLN A 51 -10.15 22.49 -11.02
CA GLN A 51 -8.73 22.77 -10.99
C GLN A 51 -8.52 24.17 -10.41
N LEU A 52 -7.59 24.29 -9.47
CA LEU A 52 -7.24 25.59 -8.90
C LEU A 52 -6.73 26.50 -10.02
N CYS A 53 -7.23 27.74 -10.07
CA CYS A 53 -6.71 28.73 -11.00
C CYS A 53 -5.24 29.04 -10.67
N SER A 54 -4.50 29.54 -11.66
CA SER A 54 -3.06 29.84 -11.53
C SER A 54 -2.74 30.76 -10.34
N VAL A 55 -3.62 31.71 -10.02
CA VAL A 55 -3.48 32.60 -8.85
C VAL A 55 -3.51 31.80 -7.55
N ARG A 56 -4.47 30.88 -7.39
CA ARG A 56 -4.59 30.03 -6.20
C ARG A 56 -3.43 29.04 -6.06
N VAL A 57 -2.91 28.53 -7.17
CA VAL A 57 -1.71 27.68 -7.16
C VAL A 57 -0.50 28.46 -6.65
N LYS A 58 -0.33 29.73 -7.07
CA LYS A 58 0.73 30.61 -6.55
C LYS A 58 0.56 30.88 -5.05
N GLU A 59 -0.66 31.23 -4.60
CA GLU A 59 -0.96 31.42 -3.17
C GLU A 59 -0.60 30.16 -2.35
N LEU A 60 -0.91 28.96 -2.84
CA LEU A 60 -0.55 27.71 -2.18
C LEU A 60 0.97 27.50 -2.15
N CYS A 61 1.68 27.77 -3.24
CA CYS A 61 3.14 27.66 -3.29
C CYS A 61 3.83 28.61 -2.32
N GLU A 62 3.32 29.83 -2.19
CA GLU A 62 3.75 30.82 -1.21
C GLU A 62 3.47 30.30 0.20
N LEU A 63 2.25 29.85 0.50
CA LEU A 63 1.92 29.24 1.80
C LEU A 63 2.87 28.12 2.20
N LEU A 64 3.29 27.28 1.23
CA LEU A 64 4.22 26.19 1.46
C LEU A 64 5.68 26.64 1.60
N SER A 65 6.06 27.87 1.23
CA SER A 65 7.44 28.35 1.39
C SER A 65 7.74 28.81 2.82
N TYR A 66 6.73 29.32 3.52
CA TYR A 66 6.82 29.72 4.93
C TYR A 66 6.06 28.76 5.87
N TRP A 67 5.82 27.52 5.42
CA TRP A 67 5.11 26.53 6.22
C TRP A 67 5.83 26.26 7.53
N ASN A 68 5.25 26.75 8.62
CA ASN A 68 5.62 26.41 9.98
C ASN A 68 4.47 25.56 10.53
N GLY A 69 4.68 24.25 10.64
CA GLY A 69 3.64 23.27 11.02
C GLY A 69 2.96 23.52 12.38
N ALA A 70 3.48 24.46 13.19
CA ALA A 70 2.89 24.90 14.46
C ALA A 70 1.97 26.13 14.33
N SER A 71 1.95 26.83 13.19
CA SER A 71 1.16 28.04 13.01
C SER A 71 -0.32 27.73 12.74
N PHE A 72 -1.19 28.15 13.67
CA PHE A 72 -2.65 28.05 13.50
C PHE A 72 -3.15 28.72 12.21
N ILE A 73 -2.57 29.87 11.86
CA ILE A 73 -2.91 30.62 10.65
C ILE A 73 -2.61 29.77 9.41
N CYS A 74 -1.42 29.18 9.33
CA CYS A 74 -1.05 28.31 8.21
C CYS A 74 -1.99 27.10 8.08
N LYS A 75 -2.38 26.50 9.22
CA LYS A 75 -3.31 25.37 9.24
C LYS A 75 -4.69 25.73 8.69
N SER A 76 -5.26 26.86 9.09
CA SER A 76 -6.56 27.31 8.57
C SER A 76 -6.53 27.57 7.06
N GLN A 77 -5.43 28.15 6.56
CA GLN A 77 -5.28 28.47 5.14
C GLN A 77 -5.12 27.20 4.29
N ILE A 78 -4.32 26.22 4.73
CA ILE A 78 -4.14 24.97 3.98
C ILE A 78 -5.43 24.15 3.93
N GLU A 79 -6.24 24.16 4.99
CA GLU A 79 -7.54 23.47 5.01
C GLU A 79 -8.47 23.95 3.89
N ARG A 80 -8.43 25.24 3.53
CA ARG A 80 -9.18 25.77 2.38
C ARG A 80 -8.75 25.10 1.08
N PHE A 81 -7.43 24.99 0.84
CA PHE A 81 -6.90 24.33 -0.35
C PHE A 81 -7.19 22.83 -0.37
N ILE A 82 -7.14 22.16 0.78
CA ILE A 82 -7.49 20.73 0.89
C ILE A 82 -8.93 20.50 0.48
N ARG A 83 -9.88 21.34 0.92
CA ARG A 83 -11.30 21.25 0.54
C ARG A 83 -11.54 21.48 -0.95
N MET A 84 -10.71 22.31 -1.60
CA MET A 84 -10.79 22.54 -3.04
C MET A 84 -10.15 21.41 -3.86
N GLY A 85 -9.28 20.62 -3.24
CA GLY A 85 -8.47 19.60 -3.91
C GLY A 85 -7.07 20.12 -4.23
N ILE A 86 -6.05 19.40 -3.75
CA ILE A 86 -4.65 19.75 -4.00
C ILE A 86 -4.26 19.33 -5.43
N PRO A 87 -3.64 20.21 -6.23
CA PRO A 87 -3.18 19.88 -7.58
C PRO A 87 -2.20 18.70 -7.54
N PRO A 88 -2.29 17.72 -8.47
CA PRO A 88 -1.47 16.52 -8.42
C PRO A 88 0.03 16.78 -8.22
N ASN A 89 0.58 17.75 -8.94
CA ASN A 89 2.00 18.14 -8.86
C ASN A 89 2.42 18.77 -7.52
N LEU A 90 1.48 19.19 -6.67
CA LEU A 90 1.75 19.76 -5.36
C LEU A 90 1.44 18.81 -4.20
N ARG A 91 0.81 17.65 -4.46
CA ARG A 91 0.40 16.70 -3.41
C ARG A 91 1.59 16.24 -2.57
N GLY A 92 2.68 15.80 -3.21
CA GLY A 92 3.87 15.36 -2.49
C GLY A 92 4.39 16.41 -1.50
N ARG A 93 4.53 17.67 -1.95
CA ARG A 93 4.98 18.77 -1.09
C ARG A 93 4.01 19.05 0.06
N VAL A 94 2.70 19.12 -0.22
CA VAL A 94 1.67 19.34 0.80
C VAL A 94 1.63 18.19 1.81
N TRP A 95 1.71 16.94 1.36
CA TRP A 95 1.68 15.76 2.23
C TRP A 95 2.86 15.73 3.19
N LYS A 96 4.08 16.01 2.70
CA LYS A 96 5.27 16.14 3.57
C LYS A 96 5.07 17.20 4.65
N CYS A 97 4.56 18.37 4.28
CA CYS A 97 4.26 19.46 5.22
C CYS A 97 3.23 19.06 6.28
N LEU A 98 2.12 18.42 5.89
CA LEU A 98 1.04 18.01 6.81
C LEU A 98 1.45 16.86 7.74
N LEU A 99 2.31 15.97 7.26
CA LEU A 99 2.82 14.85 8.04
C LEU A 99 3.99 15.26 8.93
N GLY A 100 4.68 16.36 8.60
CA GLY A 100 5.90 16.82 9.28
C GLY A 100 7.03 15.81 9.11
N THR A 101 7.22 15.31 7.89
CA THR A 101 8.19 14.23 7.60
C THR A 101 9.63 14.68 7.82
N ASP A 102 9.95 15.94 7.51
CA ASP A 102 11.32 16.46 7.64
C ASP A 102 11.73 16.50 9.12
N SER A 103 10.88 17.04 9.99
CA SER A 103 11.12 17.03 11.44
C SER A 103 11.19 15.61 12.01
N LEU A 104 10.35 14.69 11.52
CA LEU A 104 10.39 13.29 11.95
C LEU A 104 11.74 12.64 11.59
N ARG A 105 12.19 12.81 10.35
CA ARG A 105 13.49 12.31 9.87
C ARG A 105 14.65 12.89 10.67
N GLU A 106 14.65 14.20 10.89
CA GLU A 106 15.72 14.89 11.63
C GLU A 106 15.79 14.47 13.10
N SER A 107 14.64 14.15 13.71
CA SER A 107 14.56 13.69 15.10
C SER A 107 14.83 12.20 15.28
N SER A 108 14.92 11.44 14.20
CA SER A 108 15.03 9.98 14.25
C SER A 108 16.48 9.53 14.07
N ASP A 109 16.92 8.59 14.91
CA ASP A 109 18.23 7.94 14.75
C ASP A 109 18.26 6.92 13.60
N PHE A 110 17.11 6.65 12.96
CA PHE A 110 17.01 5.67 11.89
C PHE A 110 17.49 6.23 10.56
N ASN A 111 18.37 5.49 9.90
CA ASN A 111 18.87 5.83 8.57
C ASN A 111 18.34 4.83 7.52
N TYR A 112 17.54 5.33 6.59
CA TYR A 112 16.88 4.52 5.56
C TYR A 112 17.89 3.77 4.68
N GLN A 113 18.91 4.46 4.17
CA GLN A 113 19.92 3.87 3.28
C GLN A 113 20.75 2.78 3.98
N LYS A 114 21.11 3.02 5.25
CA LYS A 114 21.81 2.04 6.08
C LYS A 114 20.95 0.80 6.28
N CYS A 115 19.67 0.95 6.63
CA CYS A 115 18.75 -0.17 6.78
C CYS A 115 18.65 -1.01 5.49
N LEU A 116 18.54 -0.37 4.32
CA LEU A 116 18.52 -1.09 3.05
C LEU A 116 19.82 -1.86 2.79
N SER A 117 20.97 -1.31 3.16
CA SER A 117 22.25 -2.01 3.03
C SER A 117 22.33 -3.25 3.92
N GLU A 118 21.77 -3.20 5.13
CA GLU A 118 21.73 -4.32 6.08
C GLU A 118 20.75 -5.41 5.62
N VAL A 119 19.59 -5.03 5.07
CA VAL A 119 18.59 -5.95 4.51
C VAL A 119 19.09 -6.67 3.25
N ARG A 120 20.06 -6.08 2.53
CA ARG A 120 20.58 -6.66 1.29
C ARG A 120 21.32 -7.98 1.50
N GLY A 121 22.02 -8.15 2.62
CA GLY A 121 22.67 -9.43 2.97
C GLY A 121 21.68 -10.59 2.97
N PRO A 122 20.63 -10.55 3.82
CA PRO A 122 19.60 -11.58 3.88
C PRO A 122 18.99 -11.93 2.52
N LEU A 123 18.71 -10.92 1.70
CA LEU A 123 18.14 -11.13 0.36
C LEU A 123 19.11 -11.87 -0.58
N VAL A 124 20.40 -11.53 -0.55
CA VAL A 124 21.43 -12.18 -1.36
C VAL A 124 21.61 -13.64 -0.96
N ASP A 125 21.70 -13.92 0.34
CA ASP A 125 21.84 -15.29 0.86
C ASP A 125 20.63 -16.17 0.51
N LEU A 126 19.43 -15.58 0.47
CA LEU A 126 18.20 -16.25 0.05
C LEU A 126 18.07 -16.36 -1.48
N GLY A 127 18.96 -15.74 -2.27
CA GLY A 127 18.83 -15.69 -3.73
C GLY A 127 17.61 -14.88 -4.21
N VAL A 128 17.16 -13.91 -3.40
CA VAL A 128 15.99 -13.08 -3.67
C VAL A 128 16.41 -11.72 -4.22
N SER A 129 15.77 -11.30 -5.31
CA SER A 129 15.93 -9.96 -5.88
C SER A 129 14.65 -9.15 -5.73
N GLU A 130 14.81 -7.94 -5.20
CA GLU A 130 13.76 -6.91 -5.10
C GLU A 130 13.20 -6.47 -6.48
N TYR A 131 13.94 -6.71 -7.56
CA TYR A 131 13.53 -6.42 -8.94
C TYR A 131 12.72 -7.56 -9.60
N GLY A 132 12.49 -8.67 -8.88
CA GLY A 132 11.86 -9.86 -9.41
C GLY A 132 10.83 -10.46 -8.47
N ILE A 133 9.74 -9.73 -8.17
CA ILE A 133 8.73 -10.11 -7.15
C ILE A 133 8.17 -11.51 -7.36
N LEU A 134 7.86 -11.93 -8.59
CA LEU A 134 7.35 -13.28 -8.85
C LEU A 134 8.37 -14.38 -8.53
N SER A 135 9.64 -14.14 -8.88
CA SER A 135 10.74 -15.05 -8.53
C SER A 135 10.96 -15.06 -7.03
N ALA A 136 10.91 -13.90 -6.37
CA ALA A 136 11.01 -13.77 -4.92
C ALA A 136 9.94 -14.59 -4.19
N ILE A 137 8.67 -14.51 -4.62
CA ILE A 137 7.57 -15.29 -4.04
C ILE A 137 7.83 -16.79 -4.15
N ALA A 138 8.30 -17.27 -5.31
CA ALA A 138 8.60 -18.67 -5.53
C ALA A 138 9.73 -19.13 -4.59
N THR A 139 10.89 -18.47 -4.66
CA THR A 139 12.06 -18.79 -3.82
C THR A 139 11.70 -18.78 -2.32
N LEU A 140 11.05 -17.73 -1.83
CA LEU A 140 10.69 -17.60 -0.42
C LEU A 140 9.63 -18.62 0.03
N SER A 141 8.73 -19.03 -0.86
CA SER A 141 7.75 -20.08 -0.53
C SER A 141 8.41 -21.45 -0.44
N ASP A 142 9.33 -21.76 -1.35
CA ASP A 142 10.08 -23.01 -1.32
C ASP A 142 10.96 -23.08 -0.07
N THR A 143 11.71 -22.02 0.24
CA THR A 143 12.52 -21.94 1.47
C THR A 143 11.66 -22.07 2.75
N GLN A 144 10.49 -21.44 2.79
CA GLN A 144 9.58 -21.56 3.94
C GLN A 144 9.08 -23.01 4.10
N ASN A 145 8.69 -23.67 3.01
CA ASN A 145 8.23 -25.06 3.04
C ASN A 145 9.34 -26.02 3.50
N ASP A 146 10.57 -25.82 3.03
CA ASP A 146 11.73 -26.64 3.42
C ASP A 146 12.03 -26.51 4.92
N LEU A 147 11.87 -25.32 5.50
CA LEU A 147 12.04 -25.08 6.93
C LEU A 147 10.93 -25.72 7.78
N ASP A 148 9.68 -25.67 7.30
CA ASP A 148 8.55 -26.26 7.99
C ASP A 148 8.60 -27.80 7.99
N LEU A 149 9.12 -28.41 6.91
CA LEU A 149 9.33 -29.86 6.80
C LEU A 149 10.49 -30.39 7.66
N ASN A 150 11.54 -29.60 7.86
CA ASN A 150 12.77 -30.02 8.56
C ASN A 150 12.82 -29.63 10.06
N HIS A 151 11.66 -29.31 10.69
CA HIS A 151 11.50 -29.00 12.12
C HIS A 151 12.71 -28.27 12.76
N GLN A 152 12.86 -26.96 12.49
CA GLN A 152 13.76 -26.05 13.20
C GLN A 152 15.27 -26.42 13.25
N GLN A 153 15.76 -27.40 12.49
CA GLN A 153 17.21 -27.54 12.31
C GLN A 153 17.70 -26.60 11.22
N LEU A 154 17.93 -25.34 11.59
CA LEU A 154 18.91 -24.51 10.89
C LEU A 154 20.27 -25.16 11.18
N SER A 155 20.60 -26.21 10.41
CA SER A 155 21.85 -26.93 10.56
C SER A 155 22.97 -25.93 10.37
N SER A 156 23.83 -25.84 11.38
CA SER A 156 25.03 -25.01 11.46
C SER A 156 25.96 -25.26 10.27
N GLY A 157 25.61 -24.69 9.13
CA GLY A 157 26.46 -24.35 7.99
C GLY A 157 26.82 -22.86 8.04
N PRO A 158 27.74 -22.39 7.19
CA PRO A 158 28.42 -21.11 7.38
C PRO A 158 27.41 -19.95 7.47
N GLU A 159 27.48 -19.20 8.56
CA GLU A 159 26.81 -17.93 8.90
C GLU A 159 25.79 -17.40 7.87
N THR A 160 24.59 -17.99 7.79
CA THR A 160 23.48 -17.39 7.03
C THR A 160 23.05 -16.10 7.72
N CYS A 161 23.00 -14.98 7.00
CA CYS A 161 22.68 -13.69 7.61
C CYS A 161 21.17 -13.38 7.72
N TYR A 162 20.29 -14.35 7.46
CA TYR A 162 18.83 -14.20 7.54
C TYR A 162 18.20 -15.03 8.67
N SER A 163 17.07 -14.57 9.17
CA SER A 163 16.22 -15.27 10.15
C SER A 163 14.95 -15.85 9.51
N ILE A 164 14.25 -16.74 10.23
CA ILE A 164 12.92 -17.22 9.84
C ILE A 164 11.93 -16.06 9.71
N ASP A 165 12.05 -15.05 10.57
CA ASP A 165 11.19 -13.88 10.53
C ASP A 165 11.45 -13.02 9.29
N ASP A 166 12.70 -12.97 8.80
CA ASP A 166 13.01 -12.31 7.52
C ASP A 166 12.33 -13.00 6.34
N ILE A 167 12.35 -14.34 6.29
CA ILE A 167 11.68 -15.10 5.23
C ILE A 167 10.17 -14.82 5.25
N ARG A 168 9.55 -14.89 6.43
CA ARG A 168 8.12 -14.60 6.61
C ARG A 168 7.78 -13.17 6.19
N LEU A 169 8.59 -12.20 6.63
CA LEU A 169 8.43 -10.78 6.30
C LEU A 169 8.51 -10.53 4.79
N PHE A 170 9.61 -10.94 4.15
CA PHE A 170 9.84 -10.73 2.72
C PHE A 170 8.77 -11.41 1.89
N ARG A 171 8.36 -12.63 2.27
CA ARG A 171 7.34 -13.40 1.57
C ARG A 171 5.99 -12.70 1.65
N GLN A 172 5.59 -12.26 2.84
CA GLN A 172 4.32 -11.59 3.04
C GLN A 172 4.26 -10.26 2.27
N ILE A 173 5.34 -9.47 2.28
CA ILE A 173 5.46 -8.25 1.47
C ILE A 173 5.33 -8.61 -0.02
N ALA A 174 6.11 -9.55 -0.54
CA ALA A 174 6.11 -9.90 -1.95
C ALA A 174 4.72 -10.37 -2.45
N LEU A 175 4.01 -11.18 -1.66
CA LEU A 175 2.63 -11.59 -1.94
C LEU A 175 1.68 -10.39 -2.03
N ASP A 176 1.83 -9.40 -1.14
CA ASP A 176 0.99 -8.20 -1.11
C ASP A 176 1.27 -7.28 -2.31
N LEU A 177 2.53 -7.16 -2.73
CA LEU A 177 2.93 -6.43 -3.92
C LEU A 177 2.24 -6.96 -5.18
N GLN A 178 2.15 -8.28 -5.34
CA GLN A 178 1.51 -8.91 -6.51
C GLN A 178 0.04 -8.50 -6.69
N ARG A 179 -0.66 -8.13 -5.61
CA ARG A 179 -2.09 -7.78 -5.61
C ARG A 179 -2.38 -6.30 -5.34
N SER A 180 -1.36 -5.49 -5.07
CA SER A 180 -1.50 -4.06 -4.78
C SER A 180 -1.53 -3.24 -6.06
N PHE A 181 -2.69 -2.64 -6.37
CA PHE A 181 -2.90 -1.80 -7.57
C PHE A 181 -2.47 -2.47 -8.89
N PRO A 182 -3.06 -3.63 -9.25
CA PRO A 182 -2.63 -4.44 -10.40
C PRO A 182 -2.86 -3.78 -11.77
N THR A 183 -3.45 -2.59 -11.81
CA THR A 183 -3.68 -1.84 -13.04
C THR A 183 -2.80 -0.60 -13.15
N HIS A 184 -1.96 -0.31 -12.15
CA HIS A 184 -1.12 0.88 -12.12
C HIS A 184 0.19 0.67 -12.88
N ARG A 185 0.54 1.60 -13.78
CA ARG A 185 1.72 1.52 -14.68
C ARG A 185 3.06 1.33 -13.99
N SER A 186 3.21 1.85 -12.77
CA SER A 186 4.45 1.77 -11.99
C SER A 186 4.45 0.65 -10.96
N LEU A 187 3.38 -0.13 -10.84
CA LEU A 187 3.28 -1.20 -9.83
C LEU A 187 2.94 -2.57 -10.41
N MET A 188 2.62 -2.65 -11.69
CA MET A 188 2.33 -3.94 -12.34
C MET A 188 2.83 -3.99 -13.79
N GLY A 189 3.36 -5.16 -14.16
CA GLY A 189 3.90 -5.47 -15.47
C GLY A 189 5.43 -5.50 -15.48
N ASP A 190 5.99 -5.72 -16.68
CA ASP A 190 7.43 -5.94 -16.88
C ASP A 190 8.13 -4.70 -17.48
N SER A 191 7.49 -3.53 -17.41
CA SER A 191 8.12 -2.28 -17.84
C SER A 191 9.21 -1.89 -16.84
N PRO A 192 10.27 -1.17 -17.26
CA PRO A 192 11.28 -0.68 -16.33
C PRO A 192 10.70 0.17 -15.18
N GLU A 193 9.65 0.95 -15.48
CA GLU A 193 8.92 1.73 -14.49
C GLU A 193 8.17 0.85 -13.46
N ALA A 194 7.52 -0.22 -13.93
CA ALA A 194 6.80 -1.15 -13.06
C ALA A 194 7.74 -1.96 -12.17
N ILE A 195 8.85 -2.42 -12.75
CA ILE A 195 9.88 -3.18 -12.02
C ILE A 195 10.50 -2.31 -10.94
N GLU A 196 10.89 -1.07 -11.27
CA GLU A 196 11.45 -0.14 -10.30
C GLU A 196 10.44 0.24 -9.20
N GLY A 197 9.18 0.51 -9.56
CA GLY A 197 8.17 0.88 -8.57
C GLY A 197 7.79 -0.27 -7.63
N GLN A 198 7.77 -1.52 -8.12
CA GLN A 198 7.63 -2.70 -7.26
C GLN A 198 8.82 -2.87 -6.31
N ALA A 199 10.06 -2.69 -6.81
CA ALA A 199 11.26 -2.76 -5.99
C ALA A 199 11.26 -1.67 -4.89
N LYS A 200 10.90 -0.43 -5.24
CA LYS A 200 10.69 0.67 -4.29
C LYS A 200 9.67 0.33 -3.21
N LEU A 201 8.53 -0.24 -3.61
CA LEU A 201 7.48 -0.63 -2.66
C LEU A 201 7.95 -1.73 -1.72
N PHE A 202 8.73 -2.70 -2.23
CA PHE A 202 9.34 -3.75 -1.41
C PHE A 202 10.29 -3.16 -0.37
N ARG A 203 11.20 -2.28 -0.80
CA ARG A 203 12.18 -1.60 0.07
C ARG A 203 11.53 -0.75 1.15
N VAL A 204 10.56 0.09 0.80
CA VAL A 204 9.84 0.96 1.76
C VAL A 204 9.15 0.15 2.85
N LEU A 205 8.44 -0.91 2.47
CA LEU A 205 7.72 -1.76 3.43
C LEU A 205 8.67 -2.56 4.31
N THR A 206 9.75 -3.08 3.73
CA THR A 206 10.77 -3.82 4.47
C THR A 206 11.48 -2.92 5.47
N ALA A 207 11.88 -1.73 5.05
CA ALA A 207 12.50 -0.74 5.92
C ALA A 207 11.53 -0.30 7.03
N TYR A 208 10.23 -0.13 6.75
CA TYR A 208 9.24 0.19 7.79
C TYR A 208 9.14 -0.92 8.84
N ALA A 209 9.10 -2.19 8.42
CA ALA A 209 9.05 -3.31 9.35
C ALA A 209 10.30 -3.38 10.26
N LYS A 210 11.47 -2.97 9.75
CA LYS A 210 12.71 -2.85 10.55
C LYS A 210 12.73 -1.60 11.44
N TYR A 211 12.14 -0.50 10.96
CA TYR A 211 12.02 0.76 11.69
C TYR A 211 11.14 0.63 12.93
N ASN A 212 10.00 -0.06 12.82
CA ASN A 212 9.08 -0.29 13.93
C ASN A 212 8.74 -1.78 14.07
N PRO A 213 9.61 -2.60 14.70
CA PRO A 213 9.41 -4.05 14.82
C PRO A 213 8.18 -4.46 15.64
N GLN A 214 7.67 -3.58 16.51
CA GLN A 214 6.48 -3.83 17.32
C GLN A 214 5.21 -3.90 16.45
N VAL A 215 5.16 -3.10 15.40
CA VAL A 215 4.10 -3.16 14.38
C VAL A 215 4.47 -4.12 13.27
N GLY A 216 5.74 -4.11 12.84
CA GLY A 216 6.25 -4.90 11.74
C GLY A 216 5.55 -4.57 10.42
N TYR A 217 5.31 -5.61 9.61
CA TYR A 217 4.48 -5.51 8.41
C TYR A 217 3.10 -6.12 8.66
N SER A 218 2.05 -5.33 8.41
CA SER A 218 0.66 -5.80 8.44
C SER A 218 0.05 -5.76 7.05
N GLN A 219 -0.77 -6.78 6.73
CA GLN A 219 -1.47 -6.85 5.45
C GLN A 219 -2.30 -5.57 5.24
N GLY A 220 -2.17 -4.99 4.05
CA GLY A 220 -2.84 -3.74 3.67
C GLY A 220 -1.94 -2.50 3.72
N MET A 221 -0.80 -2.55 4.43
CA MET A 221 0.20 -1.48 4.40
C MET A 221 0.74 -1.20 2.99
N SER A 222 0.82 -2.24 2.15
CA SER A 222 1.24 -2.12 0.76
C SER A 222 0.41 -1.12 -0.05
N TYR A 223 -0.90 -1.03 0.19
CA TYR A 223 -1.76 -0.06 -0.50
C TYR A 223 -1.46 1.37 -0.05
N ILE A 224 -1.18 1.59 1.24
CA ILE A 224 -0.83 2.92 1.76
C ILE A 224 0.53 3.35 1.18
N ALA A 225 1.54 2.50 1.30
CA ALA A 225 2.88 2.76 0.79
C ALA A 225 2.90 3.00 -0.72
N ALA A 226 2.11 2.23 -1.48
CA ALA A 226 1.96 2.42 -2.92
C ALA A 226 1.38 3.79 -3.28
N VAL A 227 0.33 4.25 -2.59
CA VAL A 227 -0.25 5.59 -2.83
C VAL A 227 0.76 6.70 -2.48
N LEU A 228 1.57 6.51 -1.45
CA LEU A 228 2.64 7.45 -1.10
C LEU A 228 3.71 7.49 -2.22
N LEU A 229 4.16 6.35 -2.72
CA LEU A 229 5.13 6.25 -3.82
C LEU A 229 4.62 6.83 -5.15
N MET A 230 3.31 6.92 -5.37
CA MET A 230 2.75 7.62 -6.52
C MET A 230 2.94 9.14 -6.46
N GLN A 231 3.25 9.71 -5.28
CA GLN A 231 3.32 11.15 -5.06
C GLN A 231 4.66 11.63 -4.48
N LEU A 232 5.49 10.72 -3.97
CA LEU A 232 6.72 11.01 -3.22
C LEU A 232 7.89 10.18 -3.74
N GLY A 233 9.11 10.66 -3.48
CA GLY A 233 10.31 9.83 -3.65
C GLY A 233 10.31 8.63 -2.70
N GLU A 234 11.20 7.66 -2.94
CA GLU A 234 11.23 6.40 -2.18
C GLU A 234 11.39 6.61 -0.66
N GLU A 235 12.45 7.31 -0.25
CA GLU A 235 12.72 7.58 1.17
C GLU A 235 11.70 8.56 1.78
N GLU A 236 11.19 9.50 0.98
CA GLU A 236 10.11 10.41 1.42
C GLU A 236 8.81 9.63 1.71
N ALA A 237 8.50 8.62 0.89
CA ALA A 237 7.36 7.75 1.09
C ALA A 237 7.52 6.90 2.36
N PHE A 238 8.74 6.43 2.67
CA PHE A 238 9.05 5.77 3.94
C PHE A 238 8.74 6.69 5.14
N TRP A 239 9.25 7.92 5.15
CA TRP A 239 8.99 8.84 6.28
C TRP A 239 7.52 9.26 6.37
N ALA A 240 6.82 9.37 5.25
CA ALA A 240 5.38 9.60 5.24
C ALA A 240 4.59 8.40 5.81
N LEU A 241 5.01 7.18 5.49
CA LEU A 241 4.44 5.94 6.03
C LEU A 241 4.64 5.86 7.55
N ALA A 242 5.87 6.11 8.02
CA ALA A 242 6.18 6.19 9.45
C ALA A 242 5.33 7.25 10.15
N ALA A 243 5.28 8.47 9.61
CA ALA A 243 4.47 9.53 10.18
C ALA A 243 2.97 9.17 10.31
N LEU A 244 2.41 8.42 9.35
CA LEU A 244 1.02 7.95 9.37
C LEU A 244 0.79 6.83 10.38
N LEU A 245 1.72 5.89 10.48
CA LEU A 245 1.57 4.67 11.27
C LEU A 245 2.04 4.80 12.72
N ASP A 246 2.89 5.77 13.07
CA ASP A 246 3.38 5.90 14.45
C ASP A 246 2.59 6.94 15.26
N LYS A 247 1.97 7.92 14.59
CA LYS A 247 1.23 8.98 15.28
C LYS A 247 -0.17 8.49 15.70
N PRO A 248 -0.52 8.50 17.00
CA PRO A 248 -1.83 7.99 17.48
C PRO A 248 -3.06 8.70 16.89
N LYS A 249 -2.89 9.95 16.43
CA LYS A 249 -3.95 10.72 15.76
C LYS A 249 -4.28 10.23 14.36
N TYR A 250 -3.43 9.39 13.77
CA TYR A 250 -3.56 8.87 12.41
C TYR A 250 -3.91 7.37 12.47
N LEU A 251 -3.00 6.50 11.99
CA LEU A 251 -3.32 5.10 11.73
C LEU A 251 -2.76 4.14 12.78
N ALA A 252 -1.91 4.57 13.71
CA ALA A 252 -1.20 3.69 14.65
C ALA A 252 -2.12 2.66 15.34
N LYS A 253 -3.23 3.12 15.91
CA LYS A 253 -4.17 2.24 16.63
C LYS A 253 -4.98 1.31 15.72
N LEU A 254 -5.00 1.55 14.40
CA LEU A 254 -5.68 0.69 13.43
C LEU A 254 -4.83 -0.51 13.00
N PHE A 255 -3.51 -0.41 13.19
CA PHE A 255 -2.55 -1.47 12.85
C PHE A 255 -1.95 -2.14 14.09
N ASP A 256 -2.49 -1.87 15.27
CA ASP A 256 -2.13 -2.63 16.47
C ASP A 256 -2.68 -4.06 16.42
N LEU A 257 -1.99 -4.99 17.06
CA LEU A 257 -2.38 -6.41 17.09
C LEU A 257 -3.72 -6.66 17.80
N SER A 258 -4.20 -5.70 18.60
CA SER A 258 -5.44 -5.85 19.36
C SER A 258 -6.68 -5.62 18.50
N LEU A 259 -6.55 -4.87 17.40
CA LEU A 259 -7.64 -4.44 16.52
C LEU A 259 -8.79 -3.70 17.24
N ASN A 260 -8.55 -3.27 18.49
CA ASN A 260 -9.58 -2.65 19.34
C ASN A 260 -10.13 -1.37 18.72
N LYS A 261 -9.25 -0.56 18.10
CA LYS A 261 -9.68 0.66 17.43
C LYS A 261 -10.54 0.39 16.20
N VAL A 262 -10.21 -0.66 15.43
CA VAL A 262 -10.99 -1.08 14.26
C VAL A 262 -12.38 -1.51 14.72
N GLN A 263 -12.47 -2.38 15.74
CA GLN A 263 -13.75 -2.80 16.32
C GLN A 263 -14.57 -1.62 16.85
N HIS A 264 -13.92 -0.68 17.55
CA HIS A 264 -14.58 0.54 18.01
C HIS A 264 -15.11 1.39 16.84
N GLN A 265 -14.34 1.58 15.76
CA GLN A 265 -14.79 2.32 14.58
C GLN A 265 -15.95 1.64 13.86
N VAL A 266 -15.93 0.30 13.77
CA VAL A 266 -17.06 -0.48 13.22
C VAL A 266 -18.33 -0.23 14.04
N LYS A 267 -18.26 -0.27 15.38
CA LYS A 267 -19.40 0.03 16.26
C LYS A 267 -19.93 1.46 16.09
N VAL A 268 -19.03 2.44 15.97
CA VAL A 268 -19.41 3.84 15.73
C VAL A 268 -20.10 3.99 14.37
N PHE A 269 -19.56 3.36 13.32
CA PHE A 269 -20.16 3.34 12.00
C PHE A 269 -21.54 2.69 12.02
N ASP A 270 -21.71 1.58 12.75
CA ASP A 270 -22.99 0.89 12.93
C ASP A 270 -24.08 1.82 13.50
N GLN A 271 -23.74 2.58 14.55
CA GLN A 271 -24.65 3.57 15.14
C GLN A 271 -25.00 4.69 14.15
N PHE A 272 -24.02 5.20 13.41
CA PHE A 272 -24.28 6.21 12.38
C PHE A 272 -25.16 5.67 11.25
N LEU A 273 -24.93 4.45 10.80
CA LEU A 273 -25.72 3.81 9.75
C LEU A 273 -27.17 3.62 10.20
N LYS A 274 -27.37 3.12 11.42
CA LYS A 274 -28.69 2.97 12.06
C LYS A 274 -29.43 4.30 12.12
N HIS A 275 -28.76 5.37 12.51
CA HIS A 275 -29.39 6.67 12.68
C HIS A 275 -29.63 7.43 11.36
N ARG A 276 -28.67 7.37 10.43
CA ARG A 276 -28.71 8.15 9.17
C ARG A 276 -29.42 7.42 8.03
N LYS A 277 -29.41 6.08 8.03
CA LYS A 277 -29.99 5.22 6.97
C LYS A 277 -30.66 3.98 7.59
N PRO A 278 -31.73 4.16 8.40
CA PRO A 278 -32.37 3.07 9.15
C PRO A 278 -32.89 1.93 8.27
N GLN A 279 -33.42 2.23 7.07
CA GLN A 279 -33.89 1.20 6.12
C GLN A 279 -32.74 0.33 5.62
N LEU A 280 -31.58 0.94 5.30
CA LEU A 280 -30.39 0.19 4.88
C LEU A 280 -29.85 -0.66 6.03
N TYR A 281 -29.84 -0.12 7.24
CA TYR A 281 -29.44 -0.85 8.44
C TYR A 281 -30.30 -2.09 8.67
N GLN A 282 -31.64 -1.94 8.61
CA GLN A 282 -32.57 -3.07 8.75
C GLN A 282 -32.36 -4.11 7.65
N HIS A 283 -32.17 -3.67 6.40
CA HIS A 283 -31.88 -4.57 5.29
C HIS A 283 -30.58 -5.36 5.49
N MET A 284 -29.49 -4.70 5.93
CA MET A 284 -28.21 -5.35 6.23
C MET A 284 -28.33 -6.39 7.35
N GLY A 285 -29.16 -6.11 8.36
CA GLY A 285 -29.49 -7.08 9.42
C GLY A 285 -30.27 -8.27 8.88
N ALA A 286 -31.24 -8.05 7.99
CA ALA A 286 -32.04 -9.11 7.39
C ALA A 286 -31.22 -10.06 6.49
N VAL A 287 -30.13 -9.59 5.89
CA VAL A 287 -29.23 -10.41 5.05
C VAL A 287 -28.01 -10.95 5.81
N HIS A 288 -28.01 -10.89 7.14
CA HIS A 288 -26.92 -11.37 8.01
C HIS A 288 -25.54 -10.75 7.71
N CYS A 289 -25.52 -9.52 7.19
CA CYS A 289 -24.25 -8.82 6.88
C CYS A 289 -23.43 -8.46 8.13
N PHE A 290 -24.03 -8.54 9.33
CA PHE A 290 -23.39 -8.20 10.60
C PHE A 290 -22.90 -9.42 11.41
N ASP A 291 -23.25 -10.65 11.01
CA ASP A 291 -23.08 -11.85 11.85
C ASP A 291 -21.73 -12.60 11.67
N SER A 292 -20.79 -12.06 10.91
CA SER A 292 -19.52 -12.76 10.61
C SER A 292 -18.39 -12.56 11.62
N CYS A 293 -18.67 -12.04 12.82
CA CYS A 293 -17.68 -11.98 13.90
C CYS A 293 -18.29 -12.66 15.13
N PRO A 294 -17.75 -13.81 15.61
CA PRO A 294 -18.30 -14.48 16.79
C PRO A 294 -18.02 -13.62 18.02
N VAL A 295 -18.89 -12.66 18.29
CA VAL A 295 -18.91 -11.95 19.55
C VAL A 295 -19.59 -12.88 20.54
N GLY A 296 -18.79 -13.53 21.37
CA GLY A 296 -19.29 -14.31 22.49
C GLY A 296 -20.18 -13.45 23.39
N TYR A 297 -21.49 -13.54 23.18
CA TYR A 297 -22.49 -13.20 24.18
C TYR A 297 -22.98 -14.51 24.80
N GLY A 298 -22.13 -15.11 25.62
CA GLY A 298 -22.55 -16.07 26.64
C GLY A 298 -23.07 -15.28 27.84
N GLY A 299 -24.38 -15.16 27.96
CA GLY A 299 -25.07 -14.62 29.13
C GLY A 299 -26.49 -15.18 29.16
N PRO A 300 -26.92 -15.79 30.28
CA PRO A 300 -28.01 -16.77 30.28
C PRO A 300 -29.38 -16.11 30.07
N ARG A 301 -30.18 -16.70 29.18
CA ARG A 301 -31.63 -16.47 29.18
C ARG A 301 -32.19 -17.22 30.39
N LEU A 302 -32.50 -16.49 31.46
CA LEU A 302 -33.44 -16.94 32.47
C LEU A 302 -34.80 -17.12 31.76
N GLY A 303 -35.24 -18.36 31.68
CA GLY A 303 -36.59 -18.75 31.33
C GLY A 303 -37.29 -19.28 32.58
N THR A 304 -38.56 -18.91 32.67
CA THR A 304 -39.59 -19.22 33.70
C THR A 304 -39.49 -18.46 35.01
#